data_AF-A0A923ME96-F1
#
_entry.id   AF-A0A923ME96-F1
#
_cell.length_a   1.000
_cell.length_b   1.000
_cell.length_c   1.000
_cell.angle_alpha   90.00
_cell.angle_beta   90.00
_cell.angle_gamma   90.00
#
_symmetry.space_group_name_H-M   'P 1'
#
loop_
_entity.id
_entity.type
_entity.pdbx_description
1 polymer ?
#
loop_
_entity_poly.entity_id
_entity_poly.type
_entity_poly.pdbx_seq_one_letter_code
_entity_poly.pdbx_strand_id
1 'polypeptide(L)'
;MPPNPTLTTLAEASRALWLATLSLMTAFMQMQAPAHRYLLASRIARNLRMLGQQECFSQDCRDRFARLCTRWEGQARRFKPA
;
A
#
# COMPACT_ATOMS: atom_id res chain seq x y z
N MET A 1 23.20 -16.50 15.90
CA MET A 1 21.76 -16.89 15.96
C MET A 1 21.23 -16.82 14.55
N PRO A 2 20.77 -17.93 13.94
CA PRO A 2 20.19 -17.87 12.60
C PRO A 2 18.94 -16.99 12.59
N PRO A 3 18.64 -16.29 11.48
CA PRO A 3 17.44 -15.48 11.38
C PRO A 3 16.19 -16.36 11.58
N ASN A 4 15.22 -15.87 12.35
CA ASN A 4 13.95 -16.55 12.56
C ASN A 4 13.22 -16.68 11.21
N PRO A 5 12.96 -17.89 10.69
CA PRO A 5 12.43 -18.10 9.33
C PRO A 5 11.09 -17.38 9.10
N THR A 6 10.29 -17.20 10.14
CA THR A 6 9.01 -16.48 10.08
C THR A 6 9.18 -14.99 9.74
N LEU A 7 10.22 -14.34 10.29
CA LEU A 7 10.53 -12.93 10.00
C LEU A 7 11.05 -12.75 8.57
N THR A 8 11.81 -13.72 8.07
CA THR A 8 12.28 -13.72 6.67
C THR A 8 11.11 -13.84 5.69
N THR A 9 10.21 -14.80 5.89
CA THR A 9 9.00 -14.95 5.07
C THR A 9 8.10 -13.71 5.15
N LEU A 10 7.97 -13.11 6.35
CA LEU A 10 7.21 -11.87 6.53
C LEU A 10 7.83 -10.70 5.75
N ALA A 11 9.16 -10.59 5.74
CA ALA A 11 9.87 -9.56 4.99
C ALA A 11 9.70 -9.73 3.47
N GLU A 12 9.76 -10.97 2.97
CA GLU A 12 9.53 -11.29 1.55
C GLU A 12 8.09 -10.98 1.13
N ALA A 13 7.10 -11.41 1.93
CA ALA A 13 5.69 -11.10 1.68
C ALA A 13 5.43 -9.59 1.70
N SER A 14 6.02 -8.87 2.66
CA SER A 14 5.93 -7.41 2.76
C SER A 14 6.59 -6.71 1.57
N ARG A 15 7.72 -7.23 1.10
CA ARG A 15 8.40 -6.72 -0.10
C ARG A 15 7.55 -6.93 -1.36
N ALA A 16 6.97 -8.12 -1.53
CA ALA A 16 6.08 -8.41 -2.64
C ALA A 16 4.84 -7.50 -2.63
N LEU A 17 4.24 -7.28 -1.44
CA LEU A 17 3.12 -6.36 -1.27
C LEU A 17 3.52 -4.91 -1.59
N TRP A 18 4.72 -4.48 -1.20
CA TRP A 18 5.23 -3.16 -1.56
C TRP A 18 5.40 -2.99 -3.07
N LEU A 19 6.00 -3.96 -3.75
CA LEU A 19 6.14 -3.94 -5.22
C LEU A 19 4.78 -3.90 -5.92
N ALA A 20 3.82 -4.73 -5.49
CA ALA A 20 2.46 -4.68 -6.02
C ALA A 20 1.80 -3.31 -5.82
N THR A 21 2.06 -2.67 -4.67
CA THR A 21 1.55 -1.33 -4.36
C THR A 21 2.15 -0.27 -5.29
N LEU A 22 3.46 -0.33 -5.56
CA LEU A 22 4.11 0.56 -6.52
C LEU A 22 3.55 0.37 -7.94
N SER A 23 3.36 -0.87 -8.38
CA SER A 23 2.74 -1.16 -9.69
C SER A 23 1.33 -0.58 -9.81
N LEU A 24 0.52 -0.65 -8.74
CA LEU A 24 -0.80 -0.01 -8.72
C LEU A 24 -0.72 1.52 -8.77
N MET A 25 0.25 2.13 -8.09
CA MET A 25 0.47 3.59 -8.18
C MET A 25 0.82 4.00 -9.62
N THR A 26 1.68 3.23 -10.30
CA THR A 26 2.01 3.45 -11.71
C THR A 26 0.78 3.30 -12.60
N ALA A 27 -0.01 2.24 -12.42
CA ALA A 27 -1.24 2.03 -13.18
C ALA A 27 -2.26 3.17 -12.95
N PHE A 28 -2.37 3.68 -11.72
CA PHE A 28 -3.24 4.80 -11.40
C PHE A 28 -2.86 6.09 -12.15
N MET A 29 -1.57 6.35 -12.35
CA MET A 29 -1.09 7.49 -13.15
C MET A 29 -1.45 7.37 -14.63
N GLN A 30 -1.50 6.14 -15.17
CA GLN A 30 -1.79 5.88 -16.58
C GLN A 30 -3.29 5.83 -16.89
N MET A 31 -4.12 5.43 -15.93
CA MET A 31 -5.57 5.31 -16.16
C MET A 31 -6.25 6.68 -16.18
N GLN A 32 -7.22 6.87 -17.10
CA GLN A 32 -8.02 8.09 -17.17
C GLN A 32 -9.45 7.94 -16.61
N ALA A 33 -10.00 6.72 -16.62
CA ALA A 33 -11.37 6.47 -16.17
C ALA A 33 -11.53 6.67 -14.64
N PRO A 34 -12.47 7.53 -14.18
CA PRO A 34 -12.64 7.83 -12.75
C PRO A 34 -12.96 6.61 -11.89
N ALA A 35 -13.85 5.73 -12.35
CA ALA A 35 -14.23 4.53 -11.60
C ALA A 35 -13.02 3.59 -11.38
N HIS A 36 -12.14 3.46 -12.37
CA HIS A 36 -10.94 2.64 -12.24
C HIS A 36 -9.93 3.30 -11.28
N ARG A 37 -9.78 4.62 -11.35
CA ARG A 37 -8.96 5.39 -10.39
C ARG A 37 -9.45 5.21 -8.95
N TYR A 38 -10.76 5.18 -8.72
CA TYR A 38 -11.32 4.90 -7.39
C TYR A 38 -10.91 3.52 -6.87
N LEU A 39 -11.07 2.47 -7.68
CA LEU A 39 -10.72 1.10 -7.29
C LEU A 39 -9.22 0.97 -7.01
N LEU A 40 -8.38 1.52 -7.87
CA LEU A 40 -6.93 1.52 -7.70
C LEU A 40 -6.51 2.28 -6.43
N ALA A 41 -7.01 3.50 -6.22
CA ALA A 41 -6.70 4.29 -5.03
C ALA A 41 -7.12 3.57 -3.73
N SER A 42 -8.30 2.94 -3.74
CA SER A 42 -8.81 2.14 -2.61
C SER A 42 -7.92 0.92 -2.33
N ARG A 43 -7.43 0.26 -3.38
CA ARG A 43 -6.53 -0.89 -3.24
C ARG A 43 -5.15 -0.47 -2.72
N ILE A 44 -4.59 0.63 -3.23
CA ILE A 44 -3.32 1.19 -2.78
C ILE A 44 -3.40 1.55 -1.28
N ALA A 45 -4.45 2.26 -0.86
CA ALA A 45 -4.67 2.60 0.55
C ALA A 45 -4.71 1.36 1.44
N ARG A 46 -5.44 0.32 1.02
CA ARG A 46 -5.52 -0.95 1.75
C ARG A 46 -4.16 -1.62 1.89
N ASN A 47 -3.36 -1.67 0.82
CA ASN A 47 -2.03 -2.28 0.86
C ASN A 47 -1.09 -1.52 1.80
N LEU A 48 -1.10 -0.18 1.75
CA LEU A 48 -0.31 0.66 2.64
C LEU A 48 -0.69 0.44 4.11
N ARG A 49 -1.99 0.32 4.40
CA ARG A 49 -2.47 -0.01 5.75
C ARG A 49 -1.94 -1.37 6.21
N MET A 50 -2.00 -2.39 5.34
CA MET A 50 -1.46 -3.71 5.64
C MET A 50 0.05 -3.63 5.91
N LEU A 51 0.83 -2.94 5.07
CA LEU A 51 2.27 -2.75 5.27
C LEU A 51 2.59 -2.07 6.61
N GLY A 52 1.82 -1.04 6.99
CA GLY A 52 1.99 -0.33 8.26
C GLY A 52 1.72 -1.19 9.51
N GLN A 53 1.07 -2.34 9.37
CA GLN A 53 0.80 -3.27 10.48
C GLN A 53 1.88 -4.35 10.64
N GLN A 54 2.82 -4.48 9.68
CA GLN A 54 3.80 -5.57 9.70
C GLN A 54 4.95 -5.27 10.68
N GLU A 55 5.30 -6.26 11.50
CA GLU A 55 6.33 -6.12 12.53
C GLU A 55 7.76 -5.99 11.99
N CYS A 56 7.98 -6.37 10.72
CA CYS A 56 9.27 -6.28 10.05
C CYS A 56 9.72 -4.84 9.74
N PHE A 57 8.85 -3.84 9.90
CA PHE A 57 9.18 -2.42 9.68
C PHE A 57 9.39 -1.67 10.99
N SER A 58 10.30 -0.69 10.97
CA SER A 58 10.45 0.27 12.07
C SER A 58 9.21 1.16 12.25
N GLN A 59 9.06 1.78 13.41
CA GLN A 59 7.92 2.68 13.67
C GLN A 59 7.86 3.85 12.67
N ASP A 60 9.01 4.47 12.33
CA ASP A 60 9.05 5.55 11.32
C ASP A 60 8.52 5.10 9.95
N CYS A 61 8.85 3.87 9.51
CA CYS A 61 8.30 3.30 8.29
C CYS A 61 6.78 3.11 8.38
N ARG A 62 6.28 2.61 9.51
CA ARG A 62 4.83 2.45 9.75
C ARG A 62 4.10 3.79 9.72
N ASP A 63 4.69 4.83 10.31
CA ASP A 63 4.12 6.18 10.31
C ASP A 63 4.10 6.77 8.89
N ARG A 64 5.13 6.51 8.07
CA ARG A 64 5.14 6.88 6.64
C ARG A 64 4.02 6.17 5.87
N PHE A 65 3.82 4.87 6.10
CA PHE A 65 2.72 4.12 5.48
C PHE A 65 1.36 4.67 5.90
N ALA A 66 1.17 5.03 7.17
CA ALA A 66 -0.07 5.64 7.66
C ALA A 66 -0.38 6.98 6.97
N ARG A 67 0.64 7.84 6.81
CA ARG A 67 0.50 9.11 6.07
C ARG A 67 0.15 8.88 4.61
N LEU A 68 0.82 7.94 3.94
CA LEU A 68 0.51 7.59 2.55
C LEU A 68 -0.90 6.99 2.41
N CYS A 69 -1.31 6.11 3.33
CA CYS A 69 -2.65 5.52 3.37
C CYS A 69 -3.72 6.62 3.40
N THR A 70 -3.58 7.60 4.31
CA THR A 70 -4.50 8.73 4.43
C THR A 70 -4.61 9.54 3.13
N ARG A 71 -3.47 9.80 2.46
CA ARG A 71 -3.46 10.53 1.18
C ARG A 71 -4.19 9.75 0.08
N TRP A 72 -3.97 8.44 0.00
CA TRP A 72 -4.63 7.60 -1.00
C TRP A 72 -6.11 7.37 -0.72
N GLU A 73 -6.54 7.34 0.54
CA GLU A 73 -7.95 7.40 0.90
C GLU A 73 -8.59 8.71 0.42
N GLY A 74 -7.89 9.84 0.52
CA GLY A 74 -8.32 11.11 -0.05
C GLY A 74 -8.50 11.03 -1.58
N GLN A 75 -7.55 10.40 -2.29
CA GLN A 75 -7.68 10.16 -3.73
C GLN A 75 -8.87 9.27 -4.06
N ALA A 76 -9.09 8.18 -3.32
CA ALA A 76 -10.25 7.32 -3.51
C ALA A 76 -11.55 8.13 -3.35
N ARG A 77 -11.69 8.92 -2.29
CA ARG A 77 -12.87 9.78 -2.09
C ARG A 77 -13.10 10.73 -3.26
N ARG A 78 -12.03 11.30 -3.84
CA ARG A 78 -12.10 12.22 -4.99
C ARG A 78 -12.66 11.57 -6.26
N PHE A 79 -12.36 10.29 -6.49
CA PHE A 79 -12.80 9.57 -7.69
C PHE A 79 -14.03 8.68 -7.46
N LYS A 80 -14.62 8.72 -6.26
CA LYS A 80 -15.78 7.90 -5.91
C LYS A 80 -16.91 8.15 -6.92
N PRO A 81 -17.51 7.09 -7.51
CA PRO A 81 -18.68 7.24 -8.37
C PRO A 81 -19.85 7.90 -7.63
N ALA A 82 -20.66 8.65 -8.37
CA ALA A 82 -21.89 9.29 -7.85
C ALA A 82 -22.91 8.25 -7.39
#